data_AF-A0A2E0UTC1-F1
#
_entry.id   AF-A0A2E0UTC1-F1
#
_cell.length_a   1.000
_cell.length_b   1.000
_cell.length_c   1.000
_cell.angle_alpha   90.00
_cell.angle_beta   90.00
_cell.angle_gamma   90.00
#
_symmetry.space_group_name_H-M   'P 1'
#
loop_
_entity.id
_entity.type
_entity.pdbx_description
1 polymer ?
#
loop_
_entity_poly.entity_id
_entity_poly.type
_entity_poly.pdbx_seq_one_letter_code
_entity_poly.pdbx_strand_id
1 'polypeptide(L)'
;MRKLSDQFMEDLNNPEGKLHPILTRVKKDHTLMLAIRENFINIYYRGGNILNIRENNKGFYQTSFDENYNQSVLLMPDSPTQINHQDDSKNWVDSFPFRKNMMDEYFSTYGKAEREFQQLIARENNNSTISNESEYFVADIEVTESDARFDMIAIRWLASHRQSGSNCKAALIEVKYGDGALGGKAGLLKHLQDMEKLISNKERYSDLLQTMESQFNQLDELGLLKFNKGTSKTKVKLNPGEKPEVIFILANHNPRSTKLKTMLGNPDIKKYAQSQLFDLKFFVASFAGYGMHAKCMLPLNEFLELL
;
A
#
# COMPACT_ATOMS: atom_id res chain seq x y z
N MET A 1 1.50 17.02 8.00
CA MET A 1 1.02 15.69 8.46
C MET A 1 0.11 15.15 7.36
N ARG A 2 0.35 13.95 6.80
CA ARG A 2 -0.45 13.44 5.67
C ARG A 2 -1.83 12.98 6.13
N LYS A 3 -2.77 13.90 6.20
CA LYS A 3 -4.18 13.65 6.53
C LYS A 3 -5.11 14.48 5.65
N LEU A 4 -6.35 14.02 5.54
CA LEU A 4 -7.44 14.80 4.95
C LEU A 4 -8.03 15.78 5.98
N SER A 5 -8.61 16.89 5.50
CA SER A 5 -9.40 17.80 6.33
C SER A 5 -10.70 17.14 6.78
N ASP A 6 -11.33 17.68 7.82
CA ASP A 6 -12.64 17.19 8.30
C ASP A 6 -13.71 17.37 7.22
N GLN A 7 -13.66 18.47 6.45
CA GLN A 7 -14.57 18.71 5.32
C GLN A 7 -14.38 17.68 4.20
N PHE A 8 -13.14 17.33 3.87
CA PHE A 8 -12.85 16.30 2.87
C PHE A 8 -13.40 14.94 3.32
N MET A 9 -13.17 14.57 4.59
CA MET A 9 -13.72 13.34 5.18
C MET A 9 -15.26 13.33 5.14
N GLU A 10 -15.90 14.45 5.48
CA GLU A 10 -17.36 14.60 5.42
C GLU A 10 -17.87 14.45 3.98
N ASP A 11 -17.23 15.09 3.00
CA ASP A 11 -17.61 14.97 1.59
C ASP A 11 -17.45 13.54 1.02
N LEU A 12 -16.59 12.72 1.62
CA LEU A 12 -16.44 11.30 1.29
C LEU A 12 -17.48 10.42 2.00
N ASN A 13 -17.71 10.64 3.30
CA ASN A 13 -18.54 9.77 4.15
C ASN A 13 -20.04 10.05 4.05
N ASN A 14 -20.43 11.31 3.94
CA ASN A 14 -21.83 11.72 3.91
C ASN A 14 -22.47 11.28 2.59
N PRO A 15 -23.65 10.60 2.60
CA PRO A 15 -24.38 10.25 1.38
C PRO A 15 -24.65 11.41 0.41
N GLU A 16 -24.76 12.64 0.92
CA GLU A 16 -24.95 13.88 0.13
C GLU A 16 -23.62 14.61 -0.16
N GLY A 17 -22.50 14.10 0.35
CA GLY A 17 -21.16 14.66 0.18
C GLY A 17 -20.68 14.60 -1.26
N LYS A 18 -19.89 15.59 -1.70
CA LYS A 18 -19.49 15.75 -3.11
C LYS A 18 -18.69 14.57 -3.64
N LEU A 19 -17.91 13.90 -2.79
CA LEU A 19 -17.00 12.81 -3.14
C LEU A 19 -17.56 11.42 -2.81
N HIS A 20 -18.74 11.35 -2.20
CA HIS A 20 -19.38 10.09 -1.82
C HIS A 20 -19.56 9.08 -2.97
N PRO A 21 -19.91 9.50 -4.21
CA PRO A 21 -19.99 8.57 -5.35
C PRO A 21 -18.64 7.88 -5.64
N ILE A 22 -17.54 8.61 -5.49
CA ILE A 22 -16.18 8.09 -5.70
C ILE A 22 -15.81 7.10 -4.60
N LEU A 23 -16.05 7.41 -3.32
CA LEU A 23 -15.80 6.46 -2.23
C LEU A 23 -16.63 5.18 -2.41
N THR A 24 -17.90 5.32 -2.76
CA THR A 24 -18.80 4.19 -3.05
C THR A 24 -18.26 3.32 -4.17
N ARG A 25 -17.72 3.93 -5.22
CA ARG A 25 -17.10 3.20 -6.33
C ARG A 25 -15.85 2.44 -5.87
N VAL A 26 -14.96 3.07 -5.12
CA VAL A 26 -13.74 2.42 -4.59
C VAL A 26 -14.08 1.23 -3.69
N LYS A 27 -15.08 1.36 -2.81
CA LYS A 27 -15.53 0.25 -1.95
C LYS A 27 -16.04 -0.96 -2.72
N LYS A 28 -16.66 -0.75 -3.89
CA LYS A 28 -17.23 -1.82 -4.72
C LYS A 28 -16.24 -2.38 -5.74
N ASP A 29 -15.18 -1.65 -6.06
CA ASP A 29 -14.17 -2.04 -7.03
C ASP A 29 -12.89 -2.52 -6.36
N HIS A 30 -12.76 -3.83 -6.16
CA HIS A 30 -11.58 -4.40 -5.51
C HIS A 30 -10.29 -4.28 -6.34
N THR A 31 -10.32 -3.71 -7.56
CA THR A 31 -9.12 -3.37 -8.31
C THR A 31 -8.68 -1.92 -8.08
N LEU A 32 -9.44 -1.12 -7.31
CA LEU A 32 -9.10 0.25 -6.96
C LEU A 32 -8.55 0.32 -5.53
N MET A 33 -7.64 1.26 -5.28
CA MET A 33 -7.12 1.55 -3.95
C MET A 33 -7.08 3.06 -3.74
N LEU A 34 -7.75 3.54 -2.69
CA LEU A 34 -7.63 4.93 -2.25
C LEU A 34 -6.43 5.08 -1.32
N ALA A 35 -5.58 6.05 -1.59
CA ALA A 35 -4.45 6.41 -0.73
C ALA A 35 -4.53 7.88 -0.31
N ILE A 36 -4.35 8.13 0.99
CA ILE A 36 -4.47 9.45 1.59
C ILE A 36 -3.12 10.17 1.54
N ARG A 37 -3.12 11.45 1.18
CA ARG A 37 -1.97 12.35 1.22
C ARG A 37 -2.39 13.64 1.94
N GLU A 38 -1.45 14.57 2.09
CA GLU A 38 -1.76 15.87 2.71
C GLU A 38 -2.70 16.69 1.80
N ASN A 39 -3.97 16.81 2.19
CA ASN A 39 -5.03 17.53 1.49
C ASN A 39 -5.37 17.01 0.07
N PHE A 40 -5.02 15.76 -0.24
CA PHE A 40 -5.46 15.11 -1.48
C PHE A 40 -5.51 13.59 -1.33
N ILE A 41 -6.25 12.94 -2.21
CA ILE A 41 -6.23 11.49 -2.38
C ILE A 41 -5.75 11.11 -3.78
N ASN A 42 -5.13 9.94 -3.87
CA ASN A 42 -4.94 9.24 -5.12
C ASN A 42 -5.81 8.00 -5.13
N ILE A 43 -6.38 7.68 -6.28
CA ILE A 43 -7.03 6.40 -6.53
C ILE A 43 -6.14 5.63 -7.50
N TYR A 44 -5.69 4.46 -7.07
CA TYR A 44 -4.79 3.62 -7.83
C TYR A 44 -5.54 2.48 -8.53
N TYR A 45 -5.15 2.21 -9.77
CA TYR A 45 -5.51 1.03 -10.55
C TYR A 45 -4.21 0.38 -11.06
N ARG A 46 -3.98 -0.89 -10.68
CA ARG A 46 -2.77 -1.66 -11.04
C ARG A 46 -1.45 -0.93 -10.73
N GLY A 47 -1.41 -0.20 -9.60
CA GLY A 47 -0.25 0.57 -9.16
C GLY A 47 -0.04 1.92 -9.87
N GLY A 48 -0.91 2.30 -10.82
CA GLY A 48 -0.94 3.63 -11.44
C GLY A 48 -2.06 4.50 -10.90
N ASN A 49 -1.89 5.82 -10.93
CA ASN A 49 -2.90 6.77 -10.45
C ASN A 49 -3.98 7.03 -11.51
N ILE A 50 -5.18 6.48 -11.31
CA ILE A 50 -6.34 6.68 -12.21
C ILE A 50 -7.09 7.98 -11.91
N LEU A 51 -6.95 8.54 -10.71
CA LEU A 51 -7.58 9.80 -10.34
C LEU A 51 -6.88 10.41 -9.11
N ASN A 52 -6.31 11.61 -9.29
CA ASN A 52 -5.92 12.47 -8.18
C ASN A 52 -7.07 13.44 -7.86
N ILE A 53 -7.40 13.61 -6.59
CA ILE A 53 -8.40 14.59 -6.12
C ILE A 53 -7.76 15.43 -5.02
N ARG A 54 -7.56 16.72 -5.28
CA ARG A 54 -6.93 17.67 -4.37
C ARG A 54 -7.94 18.70 -3.88
N GLU A 55 -7.99 18.91 -2.58
CA GLU A 55 -8.83 19.94 -1.98
C GLU A 55 -8.32 21.33 -2.36
N ASN A 56 -9.25 22.21 -2.73
CA ASN A 56 -8.97 23.62 -2.96
C ASN A 56 -9.65 24.47 -1.88
N ASN A 57 -8.99 25.54 -1.45
CA ASN A 57 -9.46 26.44 -0.38
C ASN A 57 -10.81 27.13 -0.68
N LYS A 58 -11.32 27.02 -1.92
CA LYS A 58 -12.62 27.56 -2.35
C LYS A 58 -13.79 26.56 -2.22
N GLY A 59 -13.59 25.41 -1.55
CA GLY A 59 -14.64 24.43 -1.29
C GLY A 59 -14.98 23.52 -2.48
N PHE A 60 -14.08 23.40 -3.45
CA PHE A 60 -14.17 22.44 -4.55
C PHE A 60 -12.91 21.58 -4.60
N TYR A 61 -12.95 20.49 -5.36
CA TYR A 61 -11.80 19.61 -5.53
C TYR A 61 -11.25 19.69 -6.95
N GLN A 62 -9.94 19.85 -7.10
CA GLN A 62 -9.27 19.72 -8.38
C GLN A 62 -9.01 18.25 -8.70
N THR A 63 -9.24 17.86 -9.95
CA THR A 63 -9.05 16.48 -10.38
C THR A 63 -8.07 16.38 -11.54
N SER A 64 -7.28 15.32 -11.57
CA SER A 64 -6.39 15.04 -12.69
C SER A 64 -6.19 13.54 -12.94
N PHE A 65 -5.88 13.24 -14.19
CA PHE A 65 -5.48 11.93 -14.70
C PHE A 65 -4.22 12.13 -15.54
N ASP A 66 -3.26 11.20 -15.46
CA ASP A 66 -2.03 11.29 -16.23
C ASP A 66 -2.28 10.88 -17.69
N GLU A 67 -2.29 11.86 -18.58
CA GLU A 67 -2.52 11.64 -20.02
C GLU A 67 -1.44 10.78 -20.68
N ASN A 68 -0.28 10.58 -20.04
CA ASN A 68 0.74 9.66 -20.55
C ASN A 68 0.25 8.21 -20.62
N TYR A 69 -0.82 7.84 -19.90
CA TYR A 69 -1.45 6.53 -20.07
C TYR A 69 -2.12 6.37 -21.44
N ASN A 70 -2.42 7.46 -22.16
CA ASN A 70 -3.07 7.44 -23.47
C ASN A 70 -2.11 7.40 -24.67
N GLN A 71 -1.09 6.54 -24.64
CA GLN A 71 -0.14 6.47 -25.77
C GLN A 71 -0.80 5.98 -27.08
N SER A 72 -1.90 5.24 -26.98
CA SER A 72 -2.68 4.72 -28.12
C SER A 72 -3.61 5.75 -28.77
N VAL A 73 -3.67 6.99 -28.25
CA VAL A 73 -4.55 8.08 -28.74
C VAL A 73 -6.03 7.66 -28.77
N LEU A 74 -6.49 6.97 -27.73
CA LEU A 74 -7.92 6.73 -27.52
C LEU A 74 -8.64 8.05 -27.24
N LEU A 75 -9.92 8.13 -27.58
CA LEU A 75 -10.76 9.27 -27.20
C LEU A 75 -10.78 9.38 -25.68
N MET A 76 -10.28 10.50 -25.17
CA MET A 76 -10.30 10.79 -23.74
C MET A 76 -11.76 10.92 -23.30
N PRO A 77 -12.20 10.19 -22.26
CA PRO A 77 -13.52 10.43 -21.71
C PRO A 77 -13.56 11.86 -21.15
N ASP A 78 -14.62 12.58 -21.49
CA ASP A 78 -14.86 13.89 -20.90
C ASP A 78 -15.03 13.70 -19.38
N SER A 79 -14.27 14.44 -18.60
CA SER A 79 -14.37 14.41 -17.14
C SER A 79 -14.06 15.79 -16.62
N PRO A 80 -14.84 16.27 -15.63
CA PRO A 80 -14.68 17.62 -15.16
C PRO A 80 -13.30 17.76 -14.51
N THR A 81 -12.65 18.91 -14.71
CA THR A 81 -11.37 19.24 -14.06
C THR A 81 -11.54 19.62 -12.59
N GLN A 82 -12.79 19.79 -12.15
CA GLN A 82 -13.18 20.17 -10.80
C GLN A 82 -14.43 19.42 -10.37
N ILE A 83 -14.49 19.02 -9.10
CA ILE A 83 -15.70 18.49 -8.47
C ILE A 83 -16.28 19.57 -7.56
N ASN A 84 -17.44 20.09 -7.96
CA ASN A 84 -18.24 21.04 -7.18
C ASN A 84 -19.47 20.37 -6.56
N HIS A 85 -20.01 19.36 -7.24
CA HIS A 85 -21.23 18.64 -6.87
C HIS A 85 -21.09 17.13 -7.09
N GLN A 86 -22.04 16.33 -6.60
CA GLN A 86 -22.00 14.88 -6.76
C GLN A 86 -22.02 14.42 -8.23
N ASP A 87 -22.66 15.17 -9.13
CA ASP A 87 -22.72 14.81 -10.54
C ASP A 87 -21.35 14.85 -11.21
N ASP A 88 -20.46 15.75 -10.77
CA ASP A 88 -19.06 15.77 -11.23
C ASP A 88 -18.31 14.49 -10.83
N SER A 89 -18.55 14.02 -9.59
CA SER A 89 -18.02 12.75 -9.08
C SER A 89 -18.59 11.55 -9.83
N LYS A 90 -19.89 11.57 -10.19
CA LYS A 90 -20.52 10.50 -10.98
C LYS A 90 -19.92 10.45 -12.39
N ASN A 91 -19.70 11.60 -13.03
CA ASN A 91 -19.01 11.68 -14.34
C ASN A 91 -17.61 11.05 -14.28
N TRP A 92 -16.86 11.29 -13.19
CA TRP A 92 -15.58 10.61 -12.97
C TRP A 92 -15.74 9.08 -12.84
N VAL A 93 -16.69 8.62 -12.04
CA VAL A 93 -16.97 7.18 -11.85
C VAL A 93 -17.34 6.50 -13.17
N ASP A 94 -18.18 7.15 -13.99
CA ASP A 94 -18.61 6.64 -15.29
C ASP A 94 -17.46 6.59 -16.31
N SER A 95 -16.44 7.44 -16.14
CA SER A 95 -15.22 7.42 -16.98
C SER A 95 -14.25 6.29 -16.64
N PHE A 96 -14.35 5.67 -15.46
CA PHE A 96 -13.36 4.69 -14.98
C PHE A 96 -13.15 3.48 -15.91
N PRO A 97 -14.18 2.85 -16.50
CA PRO A 97 -13.96 1.74 -17.43
C PRO A 97 -13.05 2.13 -18.62
N PHE A 98 -13.24 3.32 -19.20
CA PHE A 98 -12.40 3.81 -20.31
C PHE A 98 -10.97 4.08 -19.85
N ARG A 99 -10.80 4.76 -18.71
CA ARG A 99 -9.47 5.06 -18.15
C ARG A 99 -8.71 3.79 -17.74
N LYS A 100 -9.43 2.79 -17.21
CA LYS A 100 -8.87 1.46 -16.94
C LYS A 100 -8.36 0.81 -18.21
N ASN A 101 -9.14 0.82 -19.30
CA ASN A 101 -8.69 0.29 -20.59
C ASN A 101 -7.42 1.00 -21.09
N MET A 102 -7.37 2.32 -21.01
CA MET A 102 -6.18 3.09 -21.40
C MET A 102 -4.95 2.69 -20.56
N MET A 103 -5.12 2.55 -19.24
CA MET A 103 -4.06 2.11 -18.35
C MET A 103 -3.64 0.66 -18.62
N ASP A 104 -4.58 -0.23 -18.97
CA ASP A 104 -4.28 -1.62 -19.32
C ASP A 104 -3.46 -1.72 -20.61
N GLU A 105 -3.80 -0.94 -21.64
CA GLU A 105 -2.99 -0.81 -22.85
C GLU A 105 -1.59 -0.27 -22.54
N TYR A 106 -1.50 0.80 -21.74
CA TYR A 106 -0.20 1.34 -21.33
C TYR A 106 0.65 0.32 -20.57
N PHE A 107 0.08 -0.37 -19.57
CA PHE A 107 0.80 -1.34 -18.75
C PHE A 107 1.13 -2.63 -19.49
N SER A 108 0.43 -2.95 -20.59
CA SER A 108 0.83 -4.04 -21.48
C SER A 108 2.20 -3.79 -22.12
N THR A 109 2.57 -2.52 -22.33
CA THR A 109 3.84 -2.10 -22.94
C THR A 109 4.87 -1.68 -21.89
N TYR A 110 4.46 -0.89 -20.89
CA TYR A 110 5.32 -0.30 -19.86
C TYR A 110 5.02 -0.91 -18.49
N GLY A 111 5.14 -2.23 -18.38
CA GLY A 111 4.78 -2.98 -17.18
C GLY A 111 5.41 -2.43 -15.89
N LYS A 112 4.60 -2.32 -14.83
CA LYS A 112 5.02 -1.89 -13.48
C LYS A 112 4.58 -2.89 -12.42
N ALA A 113 4.96 -4.16 -12.62
CA ALA A 113 4.52 -5.28 -11.79
C ALA A 113 4.75 -5.03 -10.29
N GLU A 114 5.90 -4.46 -9.88
CA GLU A 114 6.17 -4.18 -8.46
C GLU A 114 5.10 -3.29 -7.81
N ARG A 115 4.65 -2.23 -8.50
CA ARG A 115 3.59 -1.32 -8.01
C ARG A 115 2.23 -1.98 -7.98
N GLU A 116 1.93 -2.80 -8.98
CA GLU A 116 0.70 -3.60 -9.00
C GLU A 116 0.69 -4.56 -7.79
N PHE A 117 1.82 -5.20 -7.49
CA PHE A 117 1.95 -6.09 -6.33
C PHE A 117 1.84 -5.35 -4.99
N GLN A 118 2.38 -4.14 -4.85
CA GLN A 118 2.14 -3.32 -3.65
C GLN A 118 0.64 -3.10 -3.42
N GLN A 119 -0.12 -2.74 -4.47
CA GLN A 119 -1.56 -2.58 -4.38
C GLN A 119 -2.29 -3.89 -4.05
N LEU A 120 -1.86 -5.01 -4.64
CA LEU A 120 -2.42 -6.34 -4.34
C LEU A 120 -2.18 -6.72 -2.87
N ILE A 121 -0.97 -6.52 -2.35
CA ILE A 121 -0.65 -6.78 -0.94
C ILE A 121 -1.55 -5.93 -0.03
N ALA A 122 -1.72 -4.64 -0.34
CA ALA A 122 -2.62 -3.77 0.41
C ALA A 122 -4.06 -4.30 0.40
N ARG A 123 -4.57 -4.72 -0.76
CA ARG A 123 -5.93 -5.28 -0.88
C ARG A 123 -6.09 -6.55 -0.04
N GLU A 124 -5.18 -7.52 -0.17
CA GLU A 124 -5.29 -8.80 0.54
C GLU A 124 -5.32 -8.61 2.06
N ASN A 125 -4.55 -7.64 2.56
CA ASN A 125 -4.43 -7.37 3.98
C ASN A 125 -5.51 -6.44 4.53
N ASN A 126 -6.03 -5.52 3.72
CA ASN A 126 -6.96 -4.49 4.19
C ASN A 126 -8.42 -4.82 3.90
N ASN A 127 -8.74 -5.39 2.73
CA ASN A 127 -10.13 -5.49 2.28
C ASN A 127 -10.33 -6.68 1.33
N SER A 128 -10.12 -7.88 1.85
CA SER A 128 -10.35 -9.14 1.15
C SER A 128 -11.30 -10.05 1.94
N THR A 129 -11.56 -11.25 1.45
CA THR A 129 -12.30 -12.26 2.22
C THR A 129 -11.52 -12.75 3.44
N ILE A 130 -10.18 -12.68 3.39
CA ILE A 130 -9.26 -13.14 4.44
C ILE A 130 -8.64 -12.00 5.25
N SER A 131 -8.91 -10.73 4.92
CA SER A 131 -8.23 -9.58 5.56
C SER A 131 -8.47 -9.50 7.07
N ASN A 132 -9.54 -10.12 7.59
CA ASN A 132 -9.77 -10.20 9.02
C ASN A 132 -8.74 -11.09 9.76
N GLU A 133 -8.19 -12.08 9.06
CA GLU A 133 -7.17 -13.01 9.54
C GLU A 133 -5.76 -12.45 9.38
N SER A 134 -5.58 -11.39 8.56
CA SER A 134 -4.33 -10.67 8.47
C SER A 134 -4.02 -9.97 9.79
N GLU A 135 -2.75 -9.74 10.08
CA GLU A 135 -2.31 -8.98 11.26
C GLU A 135 -1.51 -7.73 10.90
N TYR A 136 -1.43 -7.41 9.61
CA TYR A 136 -0.73 -6.25 9.07
C TYR A 136 -1.70 -5.47 8.21
N PHE A 137 -1.90 -4.19 8.49
CA PHE A 137 -2.82 -3.33 7.76
C PHE A 137 -2.03 -2.21 7.08
N VAL A 138 -2.11 -2.14 5.75
CA VAL A 138 -1.35 -1.19 4.95
C VAL A 138 -2.00 0.18 5.03
N ALA A 139 -1.28 1.18 5.55
CA ALA A 139 -1.77 2.55 5.63
C ALA A 139 -1.50 3.34 4.33
N ASP A 140 -0.39 3.05 3.65
CA ASP A 140 -0.04 3.73 2.40
C ASP A 140 0.93 2.90 1.54
N ILE A 141 0.96 3.22 0.24
CA ILE A 141 1.93 2.72 -0.74
C ILE A 141 2.66 3.89 -1.43
N GLU A 142 3.83 3.61 -2.01
CA GLU A 142 4.67 4.61 -2.70
C GLU A 142 4.95 5.83 -1.81
N VAL A 143 5.38 5.56 -0.57
CA VAL A 143 5.60 6.57 0.46
C VAL A 143 6.90 7.31 0.16
N THR A 144 6.83 8.63 0.19
CA THR A 144 8.00 9.50 -0.02
C THR A 144 8.11 10.41 1.19
N GLU A 145 9.15 10.19 1.97
CA GLU A 145 9.65 11.08 3.00
C GLU A 145 10.87 11.83 2.45
N SER A 146 11.19 13.00 2.99
CA SER A 146 12.15 13.95 2.40
C SER A 146 13.51 13.36 1.98
N ASP A 147 13.97 12.26 2.59
CA ASP A 147 15.22 11.58 2.24
C ASP A 147 15.06 10.07 1.96
N ALA A 148 13.85 9.54 2.03
CA ALA A 148 13.62 8.10 1.98
C ALA A 148 12.32 7.79 1.25
N ARG A 149 12.38 6.79 0.37
CA ARG A 149 11.22 6.26 -0.33
C ARG A 149 11.00 4.84 0.15
N PHE A 150 9.76 4.52 0.51
CA PHE A 150 9.35 3.20 0.91
C PHE A 150 8.23 2.75 0.00
N ASP A 151 8.20 1.46 -0.29
CA ASP A 151 7.10 0.92 -1.08
C ASP A 151 5.80 0.91 -0.29
N MET A 152 5.83 0.55 0.99
CA MET A 152 4.62 0.50 1.82
C MET A 152 4.92 0.79 3.29
N ILE A 153 3.94 1.36 3.98
CA ILE A 153 3.90 1.43 5.45
C ILE A 153 2.65 0.74 5.96
N ALA A 154 2.80 -0.02 7.04
CA ALA A 154 1.72 -0.81 7.61
C ALA A 154 1.75 -0.77 9.14
N ILE A 155 0.60 -1.06 9.74
CA ILE A 155 0.45 -1.26 11.18
C ILE A 155 0.27 -2.75 11.42
N ARG A 156 1.18 -3.34 12.19
CA ARG A 156 1.00 -4.67 12.75
C ARG A 156 0.10 -4.60 13.97
N TRP A 157 -1.04 -5.25 13.91
CA TRP A 157 -2.01 -5.33 15.00
C TRP A 157 -2.56 -6.75 15.13
N LEU A 158 -1.99 -7.49 16.09
CA LEU A 158 -2.30 -8.90 16.33
C LEU A 158 -3.79 -9.09 16.64
N ALA A 159 -4.39 -10.14 16.11
CA ALA A 159 -5.82 -10.42 16.27
C ALA A 159 -6.23 -10.51 17.75
N SER A 160 -5.37 -11.12 18.59
CA SER A 160 -5.59 -11.25 20.04
C SER A 160 -5.52 -9.94 20.82
N HIS A 161 -4.96 -8.87 20.24
CA HIS A 161 -4.70 -7.60 20.93
C HIS A 161 -5.60 -6.45 20.45
N ARG A 162 -6.56 -6.71 19.56
CA ARG A 162 -7.44 -5.68 18.95
C ARG A 162 -8.38 -4.97 19.92
N GLN A 163 -8.48 -5.44 21.15
CA GLN A 163 -9.23 -4.75 22.21
C GLN A 163 -8.54 -3.44 22.64
N SER A 164 -7.23 -3.28 22.39
CA SER A 164 -6.47 -2.05 22.66
C SER A 164 -5.73 -1.58 21.42
N GLY A 165 -5.73 -0.26 21.20
CA GLY A 165 -4.95 0.39 20.14
C GLY A 165 -3.46 0.56 20.47
N SER A 166 -3.02 0.31 21.71
CA SER A 166 -1.66 0.58 22.18
C SER A 166 -0.63 -0.51 21.87
N ASN A 167 -1.08 -1.68 21.41
CA ASN A 167 -0.23 -2.85 21.15
C ASN A 167 0.07 -3.02 19.66
N CYS A 168 0.22 -1.90 18.96
CA CYS A 168 0.48 -1.83 17.53
C CYS A 168 1.97 -1.59 17.28
N LYS A 169 2.51 -2.19 16.21
CA LYS A 169 3.87 -1.87 15.74
C LYS A 169 3.85 -1.29 14.34
N ALA A 170 4.76 -0.36 14.08
CA ALA A 170 5.01 0.11 12.73
C ALA A 170 5.78 -0.94 11.93
N ALA A 171 5.40 -1.12 10.67
CA ALA A 171 6.10 -1.93 9.69
C ALA A 171 6.42 -1.09 8.45
N LEU A 172 7.70 -1.00 8.13
CA LEU A 172 8.22 -0.36 6.91
C LEU A 172 8.55 -1.47 5.92
N ILE A 173 7.92 -1.45 4.75
CA ILE A 173 7.93 -2.58 3.82
C ILE A 173 8.54 -2.17 2.50
N GLU A 174 9.49 -2.97 2.03
CA GLU A 174 10.08 -2.90 0.70
C GLU A 174 9.66 -4.13 -0.11
N VAL A 175 9.16 -3.93 -1.32
CA VAL A 175 8.69 -5.00 -2.21
C VAL A 175 9.67 -5.13 -3.37
N LYS A 176 10.16 -6.34 -3.62
CA LYS A 176 10.96 -6.65 -4.82
C LYS A 176 10.25 -7.67 -5.69
N TYR A 177 9.92 -7.28 -6.92
CA TYR A 177 9.30 -8.18 -7.89
C TYR A 177 10.34 -8.88 -8.77
N GLY A 178 10.57 -10.15 -8.49
CA GLY A 178 11.53 -10.99 -9.20
C GLY A 178 12.99 -10.57 -9.01
N ASP A 179 13.90 -11.42 -9.50
CA ASP A 179 15.34 -11.28 -9.24
C ASP A 179 16.02 -10.11 -9.95
N GLY A 180 15.36 -9.52 -10.95
CA GLY A 180 15.82 -8.32 -11.64
C GLY A 180 15.82 -7.08 -10.73
N ALA A 181 14.88 -7.02 -9.79
CA ALA A 181 14.68 -5.89 -8.88
C ALA A 181 15.63 -5.89 -7.66
N LEU A 182 16.37 -6.98 -7.44
CA LEU A 182 17.24 -7.13 -6.26
C LEU A 182 18.51 -6.27 -6.31
N GLY A 183 19.01 -5.95 -7.51
CA GLY A 183 20.29 -5.24 -7.72
C GLY A 183 20.14 -3.79 -8.22
N GLY A 184 21.28 -3.12 -8.42
CA GLY A 184 21.34 -1.75 -8.96
C GLY A 184 21.59 -0.67 -7.90
N LYS A 185 21.46 0.61 -8.29
CA LYS A 185 21.70 1.78 -7.41
C LYS A 185 20.74 1.86 -6.22
N ALA A 186 19.58 1.20 -6.30
CA ALA A 186 18.55 1.10 -5.26
C ALA A 186 18.33 -0.37 -4.83
N GLY A 187 19.42 -1.09 -4.55
CA GLY A 187 19.37 -2.47 -4.05
C GLY A 187 19.07 -2.57 -2.54
N LEU A 188 18.92 -3.78 -2.03
CA LEU A 188 18.52 -4.08 -0.64
C LEU A 188 19.30 -3.29 0.44
N LEU A 189 20.63 -3.16 0.29
CA LEU A 189 21.48 -2.45 1.24
C LEU A 189 21.14 -0.95 1.31
N LYS A 190 20.85 -0.33 0.17
CA LYS A 190 20.53 1.10 0.12
C LYS A 190 19.23 1.39 0.87
N HIS A 191 18.23 0.51 0.70
CA HIS A 191 16.96 0.61 1.41
C HIS A 191 17.11 0.43 2.92
N LEU A 192 17.93 -0.52 3.36
CA LEU A 192 18.27 -0.69 4.78
C LEU A 192 18.94 0.57 5.36
N GLN A 193 19.88 1.18 4.63
CA GLN A 193 20.54 2.41 5.03
C GLN A 193 19.56 3.59 5.11
N ASP A 194 18.64 3.71 4.15
CA ASP A 194 17.67 4.79 4.12
C ASP A 194 16.63 4.64 5.26
N MET A 195 16.21 3.41 5.56
CA MET A 195 15.36 3.10 6.72
C MET A 195 16.08 3.36 8.05
N GLU A 196 17.35 2.95 8.18
CA GLU A 196 18.18 3.27 9.35
C GLU A 196 18.30 4.78 9.57
N LYS A 197 18.57 5.55 8.50
CA LYS A 197 18.67 7.01 8.55
C LYS A 197 17.38 7.64 9.02
N LEU A 198 16.23 7.17 8.51
CA LEU A 198 14.92 7.65 8.94
C LEU A 198 14.67 7.35 10.43
N ILE A 199 14.82 6.09 10.84
CA ILE A 199 14.49 5.63 12.21
C ILE A 199 15.42 6.26 13.25
N SER A 200 16.69 6.47 12.89
CA SER A 200 17.66 7.15 13.76
C SER A 200 17.30 8.61 14.02
N ASN A 201 16.54 9.25 13.12
CA ASN A 201 16.02 10.59 13.31
C ASN A 201 14.67 10.52 14.07
N LYS A 202 14.73 10.64 15.40
CA LYS A 202 13.57 10.49 16.29
C LYS A 202 12.39 11.41 15.97
N GLU A 203 12.66 12.64 15.55
CA GLU A 203 11.60 13.60 15.19
C GLU A 203 10.87 13.14 13.94
N ARG A 204 11.61 12.87 12.85
CA ARG A 204 11.02 12.39 11.59
C ARG A 204 10.35 11.04 11.72
N TYR A 205 10.93 10.14 12.51
CA TYR A 205 10.31 8.85 12.79
C TYR A 205 8.99 9.03 13.55
N SER A 206 8.96 9.91 14.57
CA SER A 206 7.72 10.26 15.27
C SER A 206 6.66 10.85 14.33
N ASP A 207 7.05 11.74 13.40
CA ASP A 207 6.14 12.32 12.41
C ASP A 207 5.56 11.26 11.45
N LEU A 208 6.39 10.28 11.05
CA LEU A 208 5.92 9.14 10.28
C LEU A 208 4.92 8.30 11.06
N LEU A 209 5.18 8.01 12.34
CA LEU A 209 4.25 7.25 13.19
C LEU A 209 2.90 7.97 13.32
N GLN A 210 2.90 9.29 13.52
CA GLN A 210 1.67 10.08 13.56
C GLN A 210 0.93 10.05 12.21
N THR A 211 1.67 10.09 11.11
CA THR A 211 1.11 9.95 9.77
C THR A 211 0.45 8.58 9.58
N MET A 212 1.13 7.49 9.96
CA MET A 212 0.59 6.13 9.91
C MET A 212 -0.69 5.98 10.75
N GLU A 213 -0.69 6.49 11.98
CA GLU A 213 -1.87 6.51 12.86
C GLU A 213 -3.04 7.26 12.19
N SER A 214 -2.77 8.46 11.65
CA SER A 214 -3.81 9.29 11.04
C SER A 214 -4.40 8.63 9.80
N GLN A 215 -3.56 8.14 8.89
CA GLN A 215 -4.01 7.48 7.66
C GLN A 215 -4.81 6.23 7.99
N PHE A 216 -4.34 5.37 8.89
CA PHE A 216 -5.08 4.18 9.31
C PHE A 216 -6.46 4.52 9.85
N ASN A 217 -6.53 5.49 10.77
CA ASN A 217 -7.80 5.87 11.38
C ASN A 217 -8.78 6.46 10.33
N GLN A 218 -8.29 7.27 9.38
CA GLN A 218 -9.12 7.80 8.30
C GLN A 218 -9.56 6.71 7.32
N LEU A 219 -8.68 5.77 6.95
CA LEU A 219 -9.04 4.62 6.11
C LEU A 219 -10.09 3.72 6.80
N ASP A 220 -9.96 3.52 8.11
CA ASP A 220 -10.91 2.77 8.92
C ASP A 220 -12.29 3.46 8.98
N GLU A 221 -12.30 4.78 9.19
CA GLU A 221 -13.51 5.60 9.20
C GLU A 221 -14.21 5.59 7.83
N LEU A 222 -13.42 5.67 6.75
CA LEU A 222 -13.91 5.52 5.39
C LEU A 222 -14.37 4.09 5.08
N GLY A 223 -14.22 3.12 5.98
CA GLY A 223 -14.62 1.72 5.76
C GLY A 223 -13.82 1.02 4.66
N LEU A 224 -12.55 1.38 4.52
CA LEU A 224 -11.59 0.79 3.56
C LEU A 224 -10.71 -0.29 4.21
N LEU A 225 -10.88 -0.53 5.51
CA LEU A 225 -10.25 -1.60 6.27
C LEU A 225 -11.32 -2.55 6.81
N LYS A 226 -11.11 -3.86 6.63
CA LYS A 226 -12.03 -4.92 7.04
C LYS A 226 -11.32 -5.86 8.00
N PHE A 227 -11.61 -5.65 9.29
CA PHE A 227 -11.13 -6.46 10.40
C PHE A 227 -12.11 -6.41 11.58
N ASN A 228 -12.00 -7.37 12.49
CA ASN A 228 -12.78 -7.44 13.72
C ASN A 228 -12.23 -6.41 14.70
N LYS A 229 -12.98 -5.32 14.88
CA LYS A 229 -12.65 -4.22 15.81
C LYS A 229 -12.89 -4.59 17.28
N GLY A 230 -13.46 -5.77 17.55
CA GLY A 230 -14.00 -6.09 18.88
C GLY A 230 -15.10 -5.11 19.28
N THR A 231 -15.31 -4.94 20.59
CA THR A 231 -16.28 -3.98 21.15
C THR A 231 -15.68 -2.60 21.43
N SER A 232 -14.37 -2.44 21.29
CA SER A 232 -13.70 -1.18 21.57
C SER A 232 -13.64 -0.31 20.32
N LYS A 233 -13.82 1.01 20.48
CA LYS A 233 -13.58 2.01 19.41
C LYS A 233 -12.15 2.54 19.46
N THR A 234 -11.19 1.71 19.89
CA THR A 234 -9.82 2.18 20.13
C THR A 234 -9.13 2.52 18.82
N LYS A 235 -8.62 3.74 18.72
CA LYS A 235 -7.75 4.17 17.62
C LYS A 235 -6.35 3.58 17.79
N VAL A 236 -5.69 3.29 16.68
CA VAL A 236 -4.29 2.82 16.71
C VAL A 236 -3.40 3.88 17.35
N LYS A 237 -2.49 3.41 18.21
CA LYS A 237 -1.41 4.20 18.80
C LYS A 237 -0.10 3.46 18.67
N LEU A 238 0.87 4.09 18.04
CA LEU A 238 2.22 3.61 17.86
C LEU A 238 3.14 4.28 18.89
N ASN A 239 4.01 3.48 19.50
CA ASN A 239 4.97 3.95 20.50
C ASN A 239 6.31 4.29 19.81
N PRO A 240 6.77 5.56 19.83
CA PRO A 240 8.07 5.92 19.27
C PRO A 240 9.27 5.24 19.93
N GLY A 241 9.10 4.72 21.15
CA GLY A 241 10.13 3.94 21.86
C GLY A 241 10.19 2.47 21.47
N GLU A 242 9.20 1.96 20.73
CA GLU A 242 9.23 0.59 20.21
C GLU A 242 9.93 0.49 18.87
N LYS A 243 10.70 -0.60 18.69
CA LYS A 243 11.35 -0.91 17.42
C LYS A 243 10.29 -1.23 16.35
N PRO A 244 10.34 -0.57 15.18
CA PRO A 244 9.54 -0.99 14.05
C PRO A 244 10.06 -2.29 13.45
N GLU A 245 9.24 -2.91 12.62
CA GLU A 245 9.65 -3.99 11.72
C GLU A 245 10.07 -3.39 10.37
N VAL A 246 11.22 -3.83 9.85
CA VAL A 246 11.64 -3.57 8.47
C VAL A 246 11.47 -4.87 7.70
N ILE A 247 10.54 -4.89 6.74
CA ILE A 247 10.10 -6.11 6.06
C ILE A 247 10.46 -6.05 4.58
N PHE A 248 11.14 -7.08 4.09
CA PHE A 248 11.25 -7.32 2.65
C PHE A 248 10.22 -8.35 2.19
N ILE A 249 9.45 -7.99 1.16
CA ILE A 249 8.57 -8.90 0.43
C ILE A 249 9.22 -9.19 -0.93
N LEU A 250 9.74 -10.40 -1.09
CA LEU A 250 10.44 -10.83 -2.29
C LEU A 250 9.49 -11.60 -3.21
N ALA A 251 8.58 -10.88 -3.86
CA ALA A 251 7.56 -11.46 -4.73
C ALA A 251 8.17 -12.14 -5.95
N ASN A 252 7.77 -13.39 -6.22
CA ASN A 252 8.20 -14.17 -7.38
C ASN A 252 9.74 -14.35 -7.50
N HIS A 253 10.45 -14.45 -6.37
CA HIS A 253 11.86 -14.82 -6.37
C HIS A 253 12.07 -16.20 -7.03
N ASN A 254 13.06 -16.32 -7.92
CA ASN A 254 13.42 -17.60 -8.53
C ASN A 254 14.33 -18.40 -7.58
N PRO A 255 13.88 -19.51 -6.97
CA PRO A 255 14.66 -20.26 -5.99
C PRO A 255 15.88 -20.98 -6.58
N ARG A 256 16.12 -20.93 -7.89
CA ARG A 256 17.34 -21.43 -8.53
C ARG A 256 18.43 -20.36 -8.65
N SER A 257 18.07 -19.10 -8.48
CA SER A 257 19.00 -17.98 -8.60
C SER A 257 19.85 -17.86 -7.35
N THR A 258 21.15 -17.66 -7.54
CA THR A 258 22.09 -17.40 -6.45
C THR A 258 22.15 -15.93 -6.06
N LYS A 259 21.55 -15.02 -6.85
CA LYS A 259 21.65 -13.57 -6.67
C LYS A 259 21.23 -13.11 -5.27
N LEU A 260 20.06 -13.56 -4.81
CA LEU A 260 19.56 -13.23 -3.48
C LEU A 260 20.51 -13.73 -2.38
N LYS A 261 20.94 -14.99 -2.46
CA LYS A 261 21.90 -15.58 -1.51
C LYS A 261 23.21 -14.79 -1.46
N THR A 262 23.74 -14.40 -2.61
CA THR A 262 24.96 -13.58 -2.70
C THR A 262 24.78 -12.22 -2.04
N MET A 263 23.66 -11.53 -2.31
CA MET A 263 23.38 -10.22 -1.70
C MET A 263 23.20 -10.32 -0.19
N LEU A 264 22.37 -11.25 0.31
CA LEU A 264 22.19 -11.47 1.75
C LEU A 264 23.47 -11.98 2.44
N GLY A 265 24.39 -12.55 1.67
CA GLY A 265 25.73 -12.93 2.13
C GLY A 265 26.64 -11.73 2.44
N ASN A 266 26.32 -10.54 1.94
CA ASN A 266 27.11 -9.32 2.15
C ASN A 266 27.23 -9.00 3.65
N PRO A 267 28.45 -8.85 4.20
CA PRO A 267 28.66 -8.50 5.61
C PRO A 267 27.91 -7.25 6.07
N ASP A 268 27.76 -6.24 5.20
CA ASP A 268 27.06 -5.00 5.54
C ASP A 268 25.56 -5.21 5.70
N ILE A 269 24.96 -6.11 4.90
CA ILE A 269 23.56 -6.50 5.09
C ILE A 269 23.41 -7.33 6.37
N LYS A 270 24.34 -8.23 6.66
CA LYS A 270 24.31 -9.07 7.87
C LYS A 270 24.33 -8.27 9.17
N LYS A 271 24.98 -7.10 9.20
CA LYS A 271 24.98 -6.20 10.37
C LYS A 271 23.55 -5.78 10.77
N TYR A 272 22.67 -5.56 9.79
CA TYR A 272 21.28 -5.16 10.05
C TYR A 272 20.42 -6.27 10.68
N ALA A 273 20.83 -7.54 10.59
CA ALA A 273 20.15 -8.63 11.30
C ALA A 273 20.23 -8.49 12.83
N GLN A 274 21.17 -7.70 13.34
CA GLN A 274 21.37 -7.43 14.76
C GLN A 274 21.10 -5.95 15.12
N SER A 275 20.38 -5.22 14.26
CA SER A 275 20.10 -3.81 14.45
C SER A 275 19.42 -3.54 15.81
N GLN A 276 19.89 -2.49 16.49
CA GLN A 276 19.22 -2.00 17.69
C GLN A 276 18.08 -1.03 17.39
N LEU A 277 17.92 -0.63 16.13
CA LEU A 277 16.93 0.36 15.72
C LEU A 277 15.63 -0.27 15.22
N PHE A 278 15.68 -1.46 14.62
CA PHE A 278 14.52 -2.14 14.03
C PHE A 278 14.74 -3.65 13.97
N ASP A 279 13.64 -4.39 13.84
CA ASP A 279 13.67 -5.82 13.60
C ASP A 279 13.64 -6.08 12.08
N LEU A 280 14.76 -6.56 11.50
CA LEU A 280 14.82 -6.96 10.09
C LEU A 280 14.07 -8.28 9.88
N LYS A 281 13.07 -8.28 8.99
CA LYS A 281 12.22 -9.42 8.67
C LYS A 281 12.15 -9.65 7.16
N PHE A 282 11.87 -10.89 6.79
CA PHE A 282 11.56 -11.29 5.42
C PHE A 282 10.21 -11.99 5.43
N PHE A 283 9.30 -11.52 4.59
CA PHE A 283 8.05 -12.23 4.40
C PHE A 283 8.32 -13.50 3.59
N VAL A 284 7.92 -14.64 4.15
CA VAL A 284 7.99 -15.96 3.50
C VAL A 284 6.57 -16.51 3.48
N ALA A 285 6.05 -16.79 2.29
CA ALA A 285 4.78 -17.49 2.18
C ALA A 285 4.93 -18.89 2.77
N SER A 286 4.09 -19.22 3.74
CA SER A 286 3.92 -20.59 4.23
C SER A 286 2.93 -21.28 3.29
N PHE A 287 3.41 -22.17 2.42
CA PHE A 287 2.66 -22.80 1.32
C PHE A 287 2.24 -21.85 0.18
N ALA A 288 1.97 -22.41 -1.02
CA ALA A 288 1.85 -21.63 -2.25
C ALA A 288 0.59 -20.74 -2.28
N GLY A 289 0.75 -19.51 -2.78
CA GLY A 289 -0.34 -18.75 -3.41
C GLY A 289 -0.56 -19.21 -4.86
N TYR A 290 -1.23 -18.41 -5.71
CA TYR A 290 -1.57 -18.79 -7.10
C TYR A 290 -0.38 -18.99 -8.08
N GLY A 291 0.87 -18.87 -7.60
CA GLY A 291 2.07 -19.17 -8.38
C GLY A 291 2.39 -20.66 -8.36
N MET A 292 2.13 -21.37 -9.46
CA MET A 292 2.50 -22.77 -9.60
C MET A 292 3.99 -22.92 -9.96
N HIS A 293 4.76 -23.58 -9.11
CA HIS A 293 6.16 -23.91 -9.36
C HIS A 293 6.35 -25.43 -9.34
N ALA A 294 7.15 -25.97 -10.27
CA ALA A 294 7.45 -27.40 -10.32
C ALA A 294 8.05 -27.93 -9.00
N LYS A 295 8.76 -27.09 -8.23
CA LYS A 295 9.29 -27.43 -6.89
C LYS A 295 8.22 -27.54 -5.79
N CYS A 296 7.00 -27.08 -6.06
CA CYS A 296 5.84 -27.20 -5.18
C CYS A 296 4.87 -28.30 -5.67
N MET A 297 5.23 -29.00 -6.76
CA MET A 297 4.47 -30.12 -7.30
C MET A 297 5.11 -31.41 -6.78
N LEU A 298 4.64 -31.86 -5.63
CA LEU A 298 5.12 -33.09 -5.02
C LEU A 298 4.47 -34.29 -5.70
N PRO A 299 5.22 -35.36 -6.01
CA PRO A 299 4.62 -36.63 -6.37
C PRO A 299 3.83 -37.19 -5.19
N LEU A 300 2.81 -38.01 -5.47
CA LEU A 300 1.79 -38.42 -4.51
C LEU A 300 2.38 -38.97 -3.19
N ASN A 301 3.44 -39.76 -3.27
CA ASN A 301 4.13 -40.33 -2.11
C ASN A 301 4.76 -39.25 -1.21
N GLU A 302 5.42 -38.24 -1.78
CA GLU A 302 6.03 -37.13 -1.04
C GLU A 302 4.98 -36.17 -0.47
N PHE A 303 3.83 -36.01 -1.14
CA PHE A 303 2.72 -35.24 -0.61
C PHE A 303 2.02 -35.94 0.57
N LEU A 304 1.86 -37.26 0.50
CA LEU A 304 1.28 -38.06 1.59
C LEU A 304 2.14 -38.01 2.87
N GLU A 305 3.44 -37.76 2.76
CA GLU A 305 4.34 -37.56 3.90
C GLU A 305 4.18 -36.19 4.59
N LEU A 306 3.43 -35.25 3.98
CA LEU A 306 3.09 -33.95 4.56
C LEU A 306 1.70 -33.91 5.24
N LEU A 307 0.91 -34.99 5.16
CA LEU A 307 -0.36 -35.18 5.88
C LEU A 307 -0.14 -35.90 7.22
#